data_AF-A0A9E8MVS0-F1
#
_entry.id   AF-A0A9E8MVS0-F1
#
_cell.length_a   1.000
_cell.length_b   1.000
_cell.length_c   1.000
_cell.angle_alpha   90.00
_cell.angle_beta   90.00
_cell.angle_gamma   90.00
#
_symmetry.space_group_name_H-M   'P 1'
#
loop_
_entity.id
_entity.type
_entity.pdbx_description
1 polymer ?
#
loop_
_entity_poly.entity_id
_entity_poly.type
_entity_poly.pdbx_seq_one_letter_code
_entity_poly.pdbx_strand_id
1 'polypeptide(L)'
;MIRKGLIILSFLFVMSAQSQNITVDSRTYSSQELIENILIDSNCISNVTVTNTVGGDFNGTDRSYGFFDATGTTFPFQSGLVLSTGRLTNVQGPNTSLSDDDAPNWTGDPDLEMALQESNTINATILEFDFTSVANQISFRYIFASEEYQEGDPNTCQYSDLFGFLIRPVSQTDYTNIALVPGTQTPVKVTTVHP
;
A
#
# COMPACT_ATOMS: atom_id res chain seq x y z
N MET A 1 32.01 -66.53 -8.44
CA MET A 1 30.81 -65.71 -8.16
C MET A 1 31.26 -64.29 -7.83
N ILE A 2 31.18 -63.35 -8.76
CA ILE A 2 31.53 -61.94 -8.54
C ILE A 2 30.21 -61.18 -8.41
N ARG A 3 29.88 -60.72 -7.19
CA ARG A 3 28.71 -59.88 -6.94
C ARG A 3 29.05 -58.44 -7.36
N LYS A 4 28.43 -57.96 -8.44
CA LYS A 4 28.47 -56.55 -8.83
C LYS A 4 27.52 -55.77 -7.92
N GLY A 5 28.06 -55.00 -6.98
CA GLY A 5 27.29 -54.08 -6.15
C GLY A 5 26.88 -52.85 -6.97
N LEU A 6 25.58 -52.60 -7.09
CA LEU A 6 25.03 -51.40 -7.72
C LEU A 6 25.10 -50.25 -6.70
N ILE A 7 25.96 -49.26 -6.95
CA ILE A 7 26.04 -48.03 -6.16
C ILE A 7 25.05 -47.03 -6.76
N ILE A 8 23.97 -46.73 -6.03
CA ILE A 8 23.02 -45.68 -6.39
C ILE A 8 23.52 -44.37 -5.79
N LEU A 9 24.00 -43.46 -6.64
CA LEU A 9 24.39 -42.11 -6.25
C LEU A 9 23.13 -41.24 -6.20
N SER A 10 22.63 -40.95 -5.00
CA SER A 10 21.51 -40.03 -4.79
C SER A 10 22.02 -38.58 -4.85
N PHE A 11 21.61 -37.83 -5.88
CA PHE A 11 21.84 -36.39 -5.96
C PHE A 11 20.77 -35.69 -5.10
N LEU A 12 21.17 -35.15 -3.95
CA LEU A 12 20.34 -34.25 -3.15
C LEU A 12 20.26 -32.90 -3.87
N PHE A 13 19.14 -32.64 -4.54
CA PHE A 13 18.83 -31.32 -5.10
C PHE A 13 18.39 -30.40 -3.95
N VAL A 14 19.28 -29.51 -3.51
CA VAL A 14 18.95 -28.50 -2.50
C VAL A 14 18.10 -27.42 -3.20
N MET A 15 16.79 -27.46 -2.98
CA MET A 15 15.92 -26.34 -3.35
C MET A 15 16.07 -25.25 -2.28
N SER A 16 16.57 -24.08 -2.68
CA SER A 16 16.45 -22.88 -1.86
C SER A 16 15.04 -22.33 -2.02
N ALA A 17 14.28 -22.28 -0.93
CA ALA A 17 13.01 -21.55 -0.88
C ALA A 17 13.30 -20.11 -0.44
N GLN A 18 12.88 -19.14 -1.26
CA GLN A 18 12.83 -17.74 -0.87
C GLN A 18 11.49 -17.50 -0.17
N SER A 19 11.51 -16.99 1.06
CA SER A 19 10.28 -16.58 1.76
C SER A 19 10.01 -15.11 1.43
N GLN A 20 8.95 -14.82 0.69
CA GLN A 20 8.44 -13.46 0.49
C GLN A 20 7.44 -13.15 1.61
N ASN A 21 7.36 -11.90 2.09
CA ASN A 21 6.40 -11.57 3.16
C ASN A 21 4.97 -11.51 2.60
N ILE A 22 4.82 -10.89 1.43
CA ILE A 22 3.60 -10.82 0.65
C ILE A 22 3.93 -10.94 -0.84
N THR A 23 2.92 -11.25 -1.65
CA THR A 23 2.96 -11.11 -3.11
C THR A 23 2.10 -9.92 -3.52
N VAL A 24 2.44 -9.29 -4.65
CA VAL A 24 1.73 -8.12 -5.15
C VAL A 24 1.34 -8.27 -6.62
N ASP A 25 0.27 -7.58 -7.01
CA ASP A 25 -0.27 -7.58 -8.36
C ASP A 25 -0.75 -6.17 -8.75
N SER A 26 -0.02 -5.54 -9.68
CA SER A 26 -0.34 -4.20 -10.20
C SER A 26 -1.26 -4.21 -11.43
N ARG A 27 -1.71 -5.38 -11.92
CA ARG A 27 -2.32 -5.51 -13.26
C ARG A 27 -3.64 -6.25 -13.33
N THR A 28 -3.86 -7.24 -12.48
CA THR A 28 -5.07 -8.09 -12.57
C THR A 28 -6.34 -7.32 -12.24
N TYR A 29 -6.28 -6.41 -11.27
CA TYR A 29 -7.42 -5.63 -10.83
C TYR A 29 -7.34 -4.20 -11.36
N SER A 30 -8.44 -3.72 -11.92
CA SER A 30 -8.65 -2.29 -12.18
C SER A 30 -8.81 -1.51 -10.88
N SER A 31 -8.64 -0.18 -10.92
CA SER A 31 -8.93 0.68 -9.76
C SER A 31 -10.34 0.48 -9.23
N GLN A 32 -11.33 0.30 -10.12
CA GLN A 32 -12.71 0.03 -9.74
C GLN A 32 -12.81 -1.28 -8.94
N GLU A 33 -12.20 -2.36 -9.41
CA GLU A 33 -12.23 -3.65 -8.70
C GLU A 33 -11.45 -3.60 -7.39
N LEU A 34 -10.33 -2.87 -7.34
CA LEU A 34 -9.57 -2.67 -6.10
C LEU A 34 -10.41 -1.95 -5.03
N ILE A 35 -11.21 -0.95 -5.41
CA ILE A 35 -12.08 -0.26 -4.45
C ILE A 35 -13.30 -1.11 -4.11
N GLU A 36 -14.04 -1.58 -5.11
CA GLU A 36 -15.33 -2.24 -4.92
C GLU A 36 -15.19 -3.63 -4.31
N ASN A 37 -14.29 -4.46 -4.86
CA ASN A 37 -14.19 -5.88 -4.51
C ASN A 37 -13.14 -6.17 -3.43
N ILE A 38 -12.16 -5.28 -3.23
CA ILE A 38 -11.05 -5.52 -2.30
C ILE A 38 -11.12 -4.60 -1.06
N LEU A 39 -11.29 -3.28 -1.24
CA LEU A 39 -11.32 -2.35 -0.11
C LEU A 39 -12.66 -2.35 0.62
N ILE A 40 -13.77 -2.30 -0.12
CA ILE A 40 -15.12 -2.13 0.44
C ILE A 40 -15.75 -3.48 0.80
N ASP A 41 -15.86 -4.40 -0.17
CA ASP A 41 -16.44 -5.75 -0.04
C ASP A 41 -17.61 -5.82 0.99
N SER A 42 -18.62 -4.96 0.81
CA SER A 42 -19.68 -4.77 1.80
C SER A 42 -21.02 -4.43 1.18
N ASN A 43 -22.07 -5.09 1.66
CA ASN A 43 -23.45 -4.85 1.24
C ASN A 43 -24.07 -3.54 1.79
N CYS A 44 -23.37 -2.84 2.68
CA CYS A 44 -23.84 -1.56 3.24
C CYS A 44 -23.48 -0.36 2.35
N ILE A 45 -22.59 -0.57 1.38
CA ILE A 45 -22.12 0.43 0.44
C ILE A 45 -22.54 0.01 -0.97
N SER A 46 -23.01 0.97 -1.77
CA SER A 46 -23.51 0.75 -3.12
C SER A 46 -23.12 1.92 -4.04
N ASN A 47 -23.31 1.76 -5.35
CA ASN A 47 -22.98 2.77 -6.36
C ASN A 47 -21.53 3.27 -6.27
N VAL A 48 -20.61 2.35 -5.99
CA VAL A 48 -19.17 2.66 -5.91
C VAL A 48 -18.69 3.02 -7.31
N THR A 49 -18.13 4.22 -7.48
CA THR A 49 -17.59 4.68 -8.77
C THR A 49 -16.25 5.34 -8.54
N VAL A 50 -15.17 4.76 -9.06
CA VAL A 50 -13.85 5.41 -9.07
C VAL A 50 -13.88 6.59 -10.03
N THR A 51 -13.62 7.79 -9.50
CA THR A 51 -13.65 9.06 -10.23
C THR A 51 -12.26 9.48 -10.69
N ASN A 52 -11.22 9.12 -9.92
CA ASN A 52 -9.85 9.45 -10.24
C ASN A 52 -8.88 8.37 -9.75
N THR A 53 -7.80 8.19 -10.48
CA THR A 53 -6.66 7.37 -10.04
C THR A 53 -5.37 8.03 -10.49
N VAL A 54 -4.50 8.29 -9.53
CA VAL A 54 -3.16 8.83 -9.75
C VAL A 54 -2.16 7.88 -9.12
N GLY A 55 -1.04 7.64 -9.79
CA GLY A 55 0.04 6.80 -9.28
C GLY A 55 1.21 6.78 -10.25
N GLY A 56 2.33 6.26 -9.78
CA GLY A 56 3.52 6.09 -10.62
C GLY A 56 3.27 5.07 -11.71
N ASP A 57 3.45 5.47 -12.98
CA ASP A 57 3.46 4.57 -14.12
C ASP A 57 4.91 4.30 -14.55
N PHE A 58 5.37 3.09 -14.29
CA PHE A 58 6.74 2.70 -14.60
C PHE A 58 6.83 2.06 -15.99
N ASN A 59 6.45 2.81 -17.02
CA ASN A 59 6.42 2.38 -18.42
C ASN A 59 5.50 1.17 -18.67
N GLY A 60 4.38 1.09 -17.95
CA GLY A 60 3.46 -0.05 -17.98
C GLY A 60 4.04 -1.35 -17.43
N THR A 61 5.25 -1.33 -16.85
CA THR A 61 5.87 -2.51 -16.25
C THR A 61 5.37 -2.76 -14.84
N ASP A 62 5.10 -1.69 -14.10
CA ASP A 62 4.59 -1.72 -12.74
C ASP A 62 3.77 -0.45 -12.44
N ARG A 63 3.10 -0.43 -11.29
CA ARG A 63 2.38 0.73 -10.76
C ARG A 63 2.78 0.98 -9.31
N SER A 64 2.37 2.10 -8.74
CA SER A 64 2.54 2.41 -7.32
C SER A 64 1.38 1.92 -6.43
N TYR A 65 0.38 1.26 -7.00
CA TYR A 65 -0.74 0.67 -6.29
C TYR A 65 -1.15 -0.66 -6.90
N GLY A 66 -1.87 -1.46 -6.12
CA GLY A 66 -2.42 -2.72 -6.58
C GLY A 66 -2.96 -3.56 -5.46
N PHE A 67 -3.06 -4.85 -5.73
CA PHE A 67 -3.47 -5.86 -4.78
C PHE A 67 -2.25 -6.50 -4.11
N PHE A 68 -2.39 -6.90 -2.85
CA PHE A 68 -1.46 -7.84 -2.22
C PHE A 68 -2.17 -9.09 -1.73
N ASP A 69 -1.44 -10.21 -1.75
CA ASP A 69 -1.81 -11.50 -1.17
C ASP A 69 -0.68 -12.00 -0.26
N ALA A 70 -1.04 -12.29 0.98
CA ALA A 70 -0.17 -12.79 2.03
C ALA A 70 -0.64 -14.16 2.54
N THR A 71 -1.47 -14.88 1.76
CA THR A 71 -1.98 -16.20 2.11
C THR A 71 -0.83 -17.14 2.42
N GLY A 72 -0.87 -17.73 3.62
CA GLY A 72 0.17 -18.66 4.09
C GLY A 72 1.40 -17.99 4.71
N THR A 73 1.40 -16.68 4.90
CA THR A 73 2.46 -15.96 5.63
C THR A 73 1.97 -15.49 7.01
N THR A 74 2.88 -14.93 7.82
CA THR A 74 2.55 -14.36 9.14
C THR A 74 2.22 -12.87 9.05
N PHE A 75 2.01 -12.32 7.86
CA PHE A 75 1.67 -10.90 7.70
C PHE A 75 0.28 -10.60 8.33
N PRO A 76 0.08 -9.43 8.98
CA PRO A 76 -1.13 -9.18 9.78
C PRO A 76 -2.44 -9.16 8.97
N PHE A 77 -2.35 -8.88 7.66
CA PHE A 77 -3.46 -8.96 6.72
C PHE A 77 -3.22 -10.07 5.71
N GLN A 78 -4.25 -10.82 5.34
CA GLN A 78 -4.12 -11.90 4.34
C GLN A 78 -4.18 -11.38 2.91
N SER A 79 -4.85 -10.26 2.67
CA SER A 79 -4.91 -9.61 1.36
C SER A 79 -5.44 -8.19 1.50
N GLY A 80 -5.29 -7.39 0.45
CA GLY A 80 -5.88 -6.04 0.41
C GLY A 80 -5.33 -5.16 -0.70
N LEU A 81 -5.73 -3.88 -0.65
CA LEU A 81 -5.19 -2.81 -1.48
C LEU A 81 -3.86 -2.32 -0.89
N VAL A 82 -2.88 -2.03 -1.77
CA VAL A 82 -1.65 -1.30 -1.43
C VAL A 82 -1.63 0.02 -2.19
N LEU A 83 -1.24 1.09 -1.49
CA LEU A 83 -0.75 2.34 -2.08
C LEU A 83 0.70 2.53 -1.63
N SER A 84 1.59 2.93 -2.54
CA SER A 84 3.01 3.14 -2.30
C SER A 84 3.46 4.49 -2.87
N THR A 85 4.55 5.04 -2.33
CA THR A 85 5.31 6.19 -2.88
C THR A 85 6.45 5.75 -3.80
N GLY A 86 6.56 4.44 -4.08
CA GLY A 86 7.47 3.85 -5.09
C GLY A 86 6.79 2.75 -5.92
N ARG A 87 7.58 1.83 -6.48
CA ARG A 87 7.03 0.65 -7.20
C ARG A 87 6.32 -0.30 -6.25
N LEU A 88 5.18 -0.82 -6.68
CA LEU A 88 4.44 -1.84 -5.92
C LEU A 88 5.30 -3.09 -5.68
N THR A 89 6.12 -3.48 -6.65
CA THR A 89 7.03 -4.64 -6.52
C THR A 89 8.01 -4.54 -5.35
N ASN A 90 8.34 -3.33 -4.86
CA ASN A 90 9.22 -3.16 -3.70
C ASN A 90 8.53 -3.48 -2.36
N VAL A 91 7.20 -3.58 -2.33
CA VAL A 91 6.41 -3.79 -1.10
C VAL A 91 6.49 -5.24 -0.58
N GLN A 92 6.89 -6.20 -1.42
CA GLN A 92 6.89 -7.64 -1.09
C GLN A 92 7.80 -8.01 0.09
N GLY A 93 8.86 -7.24 0.29
CA GLY A 93 9.88 -7.43 1.30
C GLY A 93 10.71 -8.73 1.16
N PRO A 94 11.68 -8.96 2.07
CA PRO A 94 12.12 -8.00 3.08
C PRO A 94 12.74 -6.77 2.43
N ASN A 95 12.55 -5.60 3.04
CA ASN A 95 13.21 -4.40 2.55
C ASN A 95 14.69 -4.44 2.94
N THR A 96 15.59 -4.35 1.96
CA THR A 96 17.05 -4.40 2.18
C THR A 96 17.79 -3.16 1.68
N SER A 97 17.07 -2.20 1.08
CA SER A 97 17.63 -1.00 0.48
C SER A 97 16.58 0.12 0.46
N LEU A 98 17.01 1.37 0.42
CA LEU A 98 16.08 2.47 0.18
C LEU A 98 15.50 2.40 -1.23
N SER A 99 14.24 2.80 -1.39
CA SER A 99 13.51 2.85 -2.65
C SER A 99 13.35 4.30 -3.11
N ASP A 100 14.18 4.76 -4.04
CA ASP A 100 14.14 6.11 -4.60
C ASP A 100 13.38 6.19 -5.94
N ASP A 101 12.35 5.35 -6.10
CA ASP A 101 11.56 5.28 -7.32
C ASP A 101 10.79 6.58 -7.61
N ASP A 102 10.75 6.95 -8.89
CA ASP A 102 9.97 8.06 -9.40
C ASP A 102 9.39 7.72 -10.79
N ALA A 103 8.33 8.40 -11.17
CA ALA A 103 7.63 8.24 -12.44
C ALA A 103 7.22 9.60 -13.04
N PRO A 104 7.14 9.72 -14.37
CA PRO A 104 6.76 10.98 -15.00
C PRO A 104 5.39 11.51 -14.53
N ASN A 105 5.35 12.79 -14.15
CA ASN A 105 4.15 13.50 -13.66
C ASN A 105 3.55 12.94 -12.36
N TRP A 106 4.34 12.24 -11.54
CA TRP A 106 3.89 11.73 -10.26
C TRP A 106 4.06 12.77 -9.14
N THR A 107 3.22 13.81 -9.20
CA THR A 107 3.28 14.94 -8.28
C THR A 107 2.62 14.63 -6.93
N GLY A 108 2.70 15.59 -6.01
CA GLY A 108 1.92 15.58 -4.76
C GLY A 108 0.42 15.79 -4.96
N ASP A 109 -0.30 15.84 -3.84
CA ASP A 109 -1.75 16.05 -3.79
C ASP A 109 -2.14 17.24 -2.89
N PRO A 110 -2.75 18.31 -3.45
CA PRO A 110 -3.12 19.50 -2.67
C PRO A 110 -4.14 19.23 -1.55
N ASP A 111 -5.07 18.29 -1.75
CA ASP A 111 -6.08 17.97 -0.74
C ASP A 111 -5.44 17.27 0.47
N LEU A 112 -4.51 16.34 0.23
CA LEU A 112 -3.69 15.70 1.25
C LEU A 112 -2.82 16.71 1.99
N GLU A 113 -2.11 17.58 1.26
CA GLU A 113 -1.27 18.64 1.83
C GLU A 113 -2.06 19.56 2.76
N MET A 114 -3.22 20.02 2.31
CA MET A 114 -4.11 20.86 3.10
C MET A 114 -4.62 20.13 4.34
N ALA A 115 -5.06 18.86 4.20
CA ALA A 115 -5.61 18.09 5.30
C ALA A 115 -4.58 17.73 6.38
N LEU A 116 -3.31 17.59 6.00
CA LEU A 116 -2.21 17.19 6.90
C LEU A 116 -1.32 18.36 7.34
N GLN A 117 -1.59 19.57 6.85
CA GLN A 117 -0.80 20.79 7.09
C GLN A 117 0.65 20.65 6.61
N GLU A 118 0.81 20.06 5.44
CA GLU A 118 2.08 19.83 4.76
C GLU A 118 2.11 20.58 3.41
N SER A 119 3.24 20.57 2.73
CA SER A 119 3.37 21.20 1.41
C SER A 119 4.52 20.61 0.61
N ASN A 120 4.47 20.74 -0.72
CA ASN A 120 5.53 20.29 -1.64
C ASN A 120 5.78 18.77 -1.58
N THR A 121 4.70 18.01 -1.43
CA THR A 121 4.72 16.55 -1.52
C THR A 121 4.94 16.12 -2.97
N ILE A 122 5.46 14.91 -3.14
CA ILE A 122 5.67 14.25 -4.43
C ILE A 122 5.23 12.79 -4.32
N ASN A 123 5.14 12.10 -5.45
CA ASN A 123 4.83 10.67 -5.53
C ASN A 123 3.51 10.28 -4.86
N ALA A 124 2.47 11.13 -4.96
CA ALA A 124 1.17 10.85 -4.38
C ALA A 124 0.43 9.78 -5.19
N THR A 125 0.13 8.65 -4.55
CA THR A 125 -0.76 7.62 -5.08
C THR A 125 -2.16 7.83 -4.54
N ILE A 126 -3.13 8.01 -5.43
CA ILE A 126 -4.49 8.45 -5.11
C ILE A 126 -5.50 7.49 -5.76
N LEU A 127 -6.46 7.02 -4.96
CA LEU A 127 -7.69 6.41 -5.46
C LEU A 127 -8.88 7.21 -4.91
N GLU A 128 -9.56 7.93 -5.80
CA GLU A 128 -10.75 8.71 -5.46
C GLU A 128 -11.99 7.99 -5.99
N PHE A 129 -13.04 7.92 -5.18
CA PHE A 129 -14.28 7.26 -5.54
C PHE A 129 -15.49 7.82 -4.80
N ASP A 130 -16.62 7.82 -5.49
CA ASP A 130 -17.93 8.10 -4.92
C ASP A 130 -18.60 6.81 -4.48
N PHE A 131 -19.42 6.89 -3.43
CA PHE A 131 -20.25 5.78 -2.99
C PHE A 131 -21.50 6.26 -2.25
N THR A 132 -22.51 5.39 -2.14
CA THR A 132 -23.71 5.58 -1.33
C THR A 132 -23.71 4.59 -0.17
N SER A 133 -23.86 5.06 1.07
CA SER A 133 -23.93 4.22 2.27
C SER A 133 -25.27 4.37 2.97
N VAL A 134 -25.85 3.25 3.40
CA VAL A 134 -26.99 3.24 4.35
C VAL A 134 -26.52 3.22 5.80
N ALA A 135 -25.22 3.01 6.03
CA ALA A 135 -24.59 3.07 7.34
C ALA A 135 -24.17 4.51 7.67
N ASN A 136 -24.29 4.88 8.94
CA ASN A 136 -23.83 6.16 9.50
C ASN A 136 -22.39 6.12 10.03
N GLN A 137 -21.72 4.97 9.92
CA GLN A 137 -20.34 4.77 10.32
C GLN A 137 -19.60 3.97 9.26
N ILE A 138 -18.38 4.39 8.97
CA ILE A 138 -17.44 3.71 8.08
C ILE A 138 -16.12 3.59 8.83
N SER A 139 -15.43 2.46 8.67
CA SER A 139 -14.13 2.22 9.27
C SER A 139 -13.27 1.38 8.34
N PHE A 140 -11.99 1.71 8.25
CA PHE A 140 -11.01 0.96 7.48
C PHE A 140 -9.89 0.50 8.40
N ARG A 141 -9.32 -0.67 8.11
CA ARG A 141 -8.08 -1.12 8.72
C ARG A 141 -6.97 -0.88 7.72
N TYR A 142 -5.85 -0.33 8.18
CA TYR A 142 -4.68 -0.08 7.36
C TYR A 142 -3.41 -0.43 8.16
N ILE A 143 -2.32 -0.65 7.43
CA ILE A 143 -0.96 -0.67 7.95
C ILE A 143 -0.27 0.51 7.30
N PHE A 144 0.32 1.39 8.10
CA PHE A 144 1.18 2.46 7.62
C PHE A 144 2.63 2.03 7.81
N ALA A 145 3.38 1.98 6.72
CA ALA A 145 4.78 1.58 6.69
C ALA A 145 5.57 2.64 5.92
N SER A 146 6.81 2.87 6.35
CA SER A 146 7.72 3.81 5.74
C SER A 146 9.15 3.31 5.91
N GLU A 147 10.00 3.59 4.93
CA GLU A 147 11.44 3.37 5.04
C GLU A 147 12.14 4.41 5.90
N GLU A 148 11.45 5.49 6.28
CA GLU A 148 11.96 6.50 7.20
C GLU A 148 12.01 6.02 8.66
N TYR A 149 11.45 4.86 9.00
CA TYR A 149 11.60 4.26 10.34
C TYR A 149 12.97 3.58 10.52
N GLN A 150 14.06 4.25 10.16
CA GLN A 150 15.42 3.75 10.29
C GLN A 150 16.06 4.19 11.61
N GLU A 151 16.38 3.21 12.46
CA GLU A 151 17.03 3.48 13.74
C GLU A 151 18.40 4.15 13.51
N GLY A 152 18.56 5.38 14.03
CA GLY A 152 19.80 6.13 13.98
C GLY A 152 20.07 6.88 12.68
N ASP A 153 19.13 6.89 11.73
CA ASP A 153 19.26 7.71 10.52
C ASP A 153 18.79 9.15 10.78
N PRO A 154 19.64 10.18 10.57
CA PRO A 154 19.25 11.59 10.73
C PRO A 154 18.11 12.04 9.79
N ASN A 155 17.86 11.32 8.70
CA ASN A 155 16.83 11.63 7.70
C ASN A 155 15.42 11.22 8.15
N THR A 156 15.30 10.33 9.14
CA THR A 156 14.04 9.89 9.78
C THR A 156 13.15 11.06 10.23
N CYS A 157 13.75 12.21 10.56
CA CYS A 157 13.05 13.42 10.98
C CYS A 157 13.01 14.52 9.90
N GLN A 158 13.59 14.28 8.72
CA GLN A 158 13.69 15.25 7.63
C GLN A 158 12.71 14.94 6.49
N TYR A 159 12.42 13.67 6.25
CA TYR A 159 11.40 13.24 5.30
C TYR A 159 10.22 12.66 6.06
N SER A 160 9.02 12.79 5.48
CA SER A 160 7.82 12.24 6.08
C SER A 160 6.90 11.76 4.97
N ASP A 161 6.69 10.45 4.93
CA ASP A 161 5.56 9.90 4.21
C ASP A 161 4.26 10.34 4.89
N LEU A 162 3.25 10.60 4.06
CA LEU A 162 1.94 11.06 4.46
C LEU A 162 0.89 10.02 4.10
N PHE A 163 -0.10 9.85 4.98
CA PHE A 163 -1.27 9.03 4.71
C PHE A 163 -2.55 9.75 5.12
N GLY A 164 -3.51 9.81 4.21
CA GLY A 164 -4.81 10.41 4.43
C GLY A 164 -5.91 9.47 3.96
N PHE A 165 -7.01 9.44 4.73
CA PHE A 165 -8.29 8.95 4.23
C PHE A 165 -9.23 10.14 4.23
N LEU A 166 -9.40 10.76 3.06
CA LEU A 166 -10.17 11.98 2.90
C LEU A 166 -11.61 11.63 2.52
N ILE A 167 -12.58 12.16 3.26
CA ILE A 167 -14.01 11.93 3.01
C ILE A 167 -14.79 13.24 3.12
N ARG A 168 -15.76 13.40 2.23
CA ARG A 168 -16.75 14.48 2.28
C ARG A 168 -18.07 14.03 1.68
N PRO A 169 -19.21 14.61 2.10
CA PRO A 169 -20.44 14.55 1.32
C PRO A 169 -20.25 15.22 -0.05
N VAL A 170 -20.86 14.68 -1.10
CA VAL A 170 -20.81 15.24 -2.47
C VAL A 170 -21.27 16.71 -2.54
N SER A 171 -22.11 17.15 -1.60
CA SER A 171 -22.58 18.54 -1.51
C SER A 171 -21.59 19.52 -0.86
N GLN A 172 -20.46 19.05 -0.34
CA GLN A 172 -19.46 19.86 0.37
C GLN A 172 -18.17 19.98 -0.44
N THR A 173 -17.43 21.06 -0.22
CA THR A 173 -16.12 21.27 -0.85
C THR A 173 -14.99 20.61 -0.06
N ASP A 174 -15.04 20.75 1.26
CA ASP A 174 -13.90 20.48 2.13
C ASP A 174 -13.85 19.02 2.56
N TYR A 175 -12.66 18.43 2.48
CA TYR A 175 -12.41 17.07 2.94
C TYR A 175 -12.18 17.00 4.45
N THR A 176 -12.68 15.93 5.06
CA THR A 176 -12.33 15.51 6.42
C THR A 176 -11.36 14.35 6.35
N ASN A 177 -10.19 14.46 6.99
CA ASN A 177 -9.29 13.31 7.16
C ASN A 177 -9.77 12.43 8.32
N ILE A 178 -10.02 11.15 8.04
CA ILE A 178 -10.41 10.15 9.06
C ILE A 178 -9.27 9.17 9.41
N ALA A 179 -8.08 9.34 8.82
CA ALA A 179 -6.86 8.64 9.20
C ALA A 179 -6.10 9.43 10.29
N LEU A 180 -6.55 9.26 11.54
CA LEU A 180 -6.01 9.97 12.71
C LEU A 180 -5.35 9.00 13.69
N VAL A 181 -4.33 9.49 14.42
CA VAL A 181 -3.73 8.74 15.53
C VAL A 181 -4.82 8.45 16.58
N PRO A 182 -4.98 7.19 17.03
CA PRO A 182 -6.08 6.79 17.91
C PRO A 182 -6.23 7.68 19.15
N GLY A 183 -7.44 8.19 19.36
CA GLY A 183 -7.77 9.05 20.52
C GLY A 183 -7.33 10.51 20.39
N THR A 184 -6.90 10.94 19.20
CA THR A 184 -6.43 12.31 18.94
C THR A 184 -7.03 12.90 17.67
N GLN A 185 -6.77 14.19 17.43
CA GLN A 185 -7.02 14.85 16.14
C GLN A 185 -5.75 14.95 15.27
N THR A 186 -4.67 14.27 15.66
CA THR A 186 -3.38 14.33 14.99
C THR A 186 -3.40 13.44 13.74
N PRO A 187 -3.11 13.98 12.54
CA PRO A 187 -3.02 13.17 11.34
C PRO A 187 -1.90 12.12 11.40
N VAL A 188 -2.08 11.02 10.67
CA VAL A 188 -1.08 9.95 10.55
C VAL A 188 0.00 10.36 9.57
N LYS A 189 1.25 10.40 10.04
CA LYS A 189 2.47 10.59 9.26
C LYS A 189 3.65 9.98 10.01
N VAL A 190 4.79 9.82 9.35
CA VAL A 190 6.00 9.24 9.96
C VAL A 190 6.37 9.92 11.29
N THR A 191 6.22 11.24 11.37
CA THR A 191 6.56 12.01 12.57
C THR A 191 5.54 11.92 13.72
N THR A 192 4.35 11.34 13.48
CA THR A 192 3.28 11.23 14.50
C THR A 192 2.95 9.80 14.90
N VAL A 193 3.36 8.82 14.08
CA VAL A 193 3.25 7.40 14.36
C VAL A 193 4.65 6.81 14.29
N HIS A 194 5.22 6.49 15.44
CA HIS A 194 6.52 5.84 15.52
C HIS A 194 6.48 4.75 16.62
N PRO A 195 7.38 3.75 16.56
CA PRO A 195 7.54 2.76 17.63
C PRO A 195 7.91 3.39 18.98
#